data_AF-A0A7S2C974-F1
#
_entry.id   AF-A0A7S2C974-F1
#
_cell.length_a   1.000
_cell.length_b   1.000
_cell.length_c   1.000
_cell.angle_alpha   90.00
_cell.angle_beta   90.00
_cell.angle_gamma   90.00
#
_symmetry.space_group_name_H-M   'P 1'
#
loop_
_entity.id
_entity.type
_entity.pdbx_description
1 polymer ?
#
loop_
_entity_poly.entity_id
_entity_poly.type
_entity_poly.pdbx_seq_one_letter_code
_entity_poly.pdbx_strand_id
1 'polypeptide(L)'
;GDVSLRALDEAAAGVPIGCEGLCVLETFQGSRTPVTDPLARGALVGLTLRHTAAHVWRALLEAICLGTRAAVEALEAATGEPPAVLLAAGGATRSPLWLQ
;
A
#
# COMPACT_ATOMS: atom_id res chain seq x y z
N GLY A 1 13.57 -1.85 22.12
CA GLY A 1 13.70 -2.63 20.87
C GLY A 1 12.59 -2.25 19.92
N ASP A 2 12.46 -0.96 19.60
CA ASP A 2 11.48 -0.46 18.64
C ASP A 2 12.19 -0.18 17.31
N VAL A 3 11.65 -0.75 16.24
CA VAL A 3 12.08 -0.42 14.88
C VAL A 3 11.33 0.83 14.44
N SER A 4 12.05 1.89 14.07
CA SER A 4 11.42 3.12 13.59
C SER A 4 10.86 2.96 12.18
N LEU A 5 9.77 3.68 11.85
CA LEU A 5 9.22 3.70 10.48
C LEU A 5 10.24 4.11 9.43
N ARG A 6 11.14 5.04 9.78
CA ARG A 6 12.24 5.46 8.92
C ARG A 6 13.20 4.31 8.60
N ALA A 7 13.54 3.49 9.59
CA ALA A 7 14.42 2.34 9.38
C ALA A 7 13.76 1.28 8.49
N LEU A 8 12.43 1.10 8.59
CA LEU A 8 11.68 0.23 7.68
C LEU A 8 11.68 0.76 6.25
N ASP A 9 11.47 2.06 6.05
CA ASP A 9 11.56 2.70 4.74
C ASP A 9 12.95 2.54 4.11
N GLU A 10 14.02 2.81 4.88
CA GLU A 10 15.40 2.68 4.42
C GLU A 10 15.70 1.23 4.01
N ALA A 11 15.25 0.24 4.79
CA ALA A 11 15.42 -1.17 4.45
C ALA A 11 14.61 -1.60 3.22
N ALA A 12 13.38 -1.10 3.07
CA ALA A 12 12.49 -1.42 1.95
C ALA A 12 12.85 -0.69 0.65
N ALA A 13 13.65 0.37 0.71
CA ALA A 13 14.08 1.11 -0.48
C ALA A 13 14.87 0.23 -1.46
N GLY A 14 15.59 -0.78 -0.96
CA GLY A 14 16.34 -1.74 -1.78
C GLY A 14 15.52 -2.93 -2.29
N VAL A 15 14.26 -3.09 -1.86
CA VAL A 15 13.38 -4.17 -2.33
C VAL A 15 12.84 -3.81 -3.72
N PRO A 16 12.94 -4.70 -4.72
CA PRO A 16 12.37 -4.46 -6.04
C PRO A 16 10.86 -4.22 -6.00
N ILE A 17 10.35 -3.39 -6.92
CA ILE A 17 8.91 -3.18 -7.11
C ILE A 17 8.22 -4.54 -7.32
N GLY A 18 7.08 -4.75 -6.67
CA GLY A 18 6.35 -6.02 -6.70
C GLY A 18 6.88 -7.07 -5.72
N CYS A 19 7.83 -6.69 -4.87
CA CYS A 19 8.25 -7.43 -3.67
C CYS A 19 8.55 -8.92 -3.90
N GLU A 20 9.16 -9.25 -5.04
CA GLU A 20 9.45 -10.64 -5.47
C GLU A 20 8.22 -11.56 -5.48
N GLY A 21 7.04 -11.01 -5.76
CA GLY A 21 5.76 -11.74 -5.82
C GLY A 21 5.02 -11.81 -4.49
N LEU A 22 5.50 -11.12 -3.44
CA LEU A 22 4.73 -10.92 -2.22
C LEU A 22 3.63 -9.86 -2.45
N CYS A 23 2.38 -10.27 -2.30
CA CYS A 23 1.23 -9.39 -2.39
C CYS A 23 0.57 -9.22 -1.02
N VAL A 24 0.02 -8.03 -0.79
CA VAL A 24 -0.77 -7.73 0.41
C VAL A 24 -2.16 -7.29 -0.01
N LEU A 25 -3.17 -7.82 0.68
CA LEU A 25 -4.51 -7.25 0.72
C LEU A 25 -4.61 -6.42 2.00
N GLU A 26 -4.85 -5.12 1.85
CA GLU A 26 -4.74 -4.08 2.86
C GLU A 26 -5.99 -3.90 3.73
N THR A 27 -7.04 -4.69 3.49
CA THR A 27 -8.36 -4.62 4.15
C THR A 27 -8.35 -5.17 5.58
N PHE A 28 -7.28 -4.93 6.35
CA PHE A 28 -7.13 -5.37 7.76
C PHE A 28 -8.23 -4.79 8.68
N GLN A 29 -8.85 -3.68 8.29
CA GLN A 29 -9.96 -3.04 9.00
C GLN A 29 -11.27 -3.05 8.18
N GLY A 30 -11.46 -4.07 7.34
CA GLY A 30 -12.53 -4.08 6.34
C GLY A 30 -12.24 -3.11 5.18
N SER A 31 -13.22 -2.94 4.30
CA SER A 31 -13.13 -2.01 3.17
C SER A 31 -14.37 -1.12 3.08
N ARG A 32 -14.15 0.14 2.69
CA ARG A 32 -15.21 1.15 2.44
C ARG A 32 -15.30 1.54 0.98
N THR A 33 -14.19 1.48 0.25
CA THR A 33 -14.07 1.92 -1.14
C THR A 33 -12.94 1.10 -1.77
N PRO A 34 -13.10 0.57 -3.00
CA PRO A 34 -14.28 0.68 -3.87
C PRO A 34 -15.41 -0.30 -3.50
N VAL A 35 -15.10 -1.44 -2.89
CA VAL A 35 -16.09 -2.43 -2.45
C VAL A 35 -16.32 -2.27 -0.95
N THR A 36 -17.55 -1.92 -0.57
CA THR A 36 -17.93 -1.78 0.84
C THR A 36 -18.18 -3.15 1.44
N ASP A 37 -17.22 -3.63 2.24
CA ASP A 37 -17.33 -4.86 2.99
C ASP A 37 -16.67 -4.72 4.37
N PRO A 38 -17.43 -4.57 5.46
CA PRO A 38 -16.88 -4.49 6.81
C PRO A 38 -16.31 -5.83 7.32
N LEU A 39 -16.64 -6.94 6.66
CA LEU A 39 -16.15 -8.27 6.99
C LEU A 39 -14.90 -8.66 6.20
N ALA A 40 -14.46 -7.83 5.24
CA ALA A 40 -13.20 -8.04 4.53
C ALA A 40 -12.01 -8.10 5.52
N ARG A 41 -11.02 -8.92 5.18
CA ARG A 41 -9.83 -9.15 5.99
C ARG A 41 -8.59 -9.07 5.10
N GLY A 42 -7.55 -8.44 5.64
CA GLY A 42 -6.26 -8.37 4.98
C GLY A 42 -5.56 -9.73 4.93
N ALA A 43 -4.66 -9.87 3.98
CA ALA A 43 -3.92 -11.10 3.73
C ALA A 43 -2.53 -10.80 3.20
N LEU A 44 -1.56 -11.66 3.51
CA LEU A 44 -0.24 -11.70 2.87
C LEU A 44 -0.18 -12.97 2.04
N VAL A 45 0.08 -12.86 0.75
CA VAL A 45 0.07 -13.97 -0.20
C VAL A 45 1.38 -14.02 -0.96
N GLY A 46 1.96 -15.21 -1.14
CA GLY A 46 3.21 -15.40 -1.88
C GLY A 46 4.47 -15.40 -1.02
N LEU A 47 4.36 -15.56 0.31
CA LEU A 47 5.53 -15.66 1.19
C LEU A 47 6.47 -16.82 0.80
N THR A 48 7.78 -16.56 0.85
CA THR A 48 8.85 -17.53 0.67
C THR A 48 9.96 -17.21 1.68
N LEU A 49 10.92 -18.11 1.86
CA LEU A 49 12.06 -17.89 2.76
C LEU A 49 13.02 -16.78 2.31
N ARG A 50 12.87 -16.24 1.08
CA ARG A 50 13.64 -15.08 0.61
C ARG A 50 13.11 -13.76 1.16
N HIS A 51 11.82 -13.72 1.50
CA HIS A 51 11.19 -12.50 1.98
C HIS A 51 11.64 -12.15 3.40
N THR A 52 11.90 -10.86 3.59
CA THR A 52 12.32 -10.27 4.87
C THR A 52 11.26 -9.28 5.36
N ALA A 53 11.43 -8.72 6.55
CA ALA A 53 10.57 -7.65 7.05
C ALA A 53 10.52 -6.44 6.08
N ALA A 54 11.60 -6.16 5.36
CA ALA A 54 11.63 -5.11 4.34
C ALA A 54 10.68 -5.40 3.17
N HIS A 55 10.56 -6.66 2.75
CA HIS A 55 9.60 -7.06 1.71
C HIS A 55 8.17 -6.88 2.18
N VAL A 56 7.87 -7.29 3.42
CA VAL A 56 6.53 -7.12 3.99
C VAL A 56 6.17 -5.63 4.11
N TRP A 57 7.12 -4.80 4.56
CA TRP A 57 6.91 -3.36 4.64
C TRP A 57 6.66 -2.73 3.27
N ARG A 58 7.51 -3.04 2.27
CA ARG A 58 7.34 -2.57 0.90
C ARG A 58 5.99 -3.00 0.32
N ALA A 59 5.59 -4.26 0.51
CA ALA A 59 4.35 -4.80 -0.01
C ALA A 59 3.12 -4.16 0.64
N LEU A 60 3.19 -3.79 1.93
CA LEU A 60 2.15 -3.01 2.61
C LEU A 60 2.01 -1.61 1.98
N LEU A 61 3.11 -0.91 1.74
CA LEU A 61 3.09 0.41 1.09
C LEU A 61 2.51 0.31 -0.33
N GLU A 62 2.95 -0.68 -1.11
CA GLU A 62 2.44 -0.95 -2.45
C GLU A 62 0.94 -1.28 -2.44
N ALA A 63 0.47 -2.09 -1.49
CA ALA A 63 -0.95 -2.41 -1.36
C ALA A 63 -1.81 -1.20 -1.02
N ILE A 64 -1.34 -0.30 -0.14
CA ILE A 64 -2.06 0.94 0.16
C ILE A 64 -2.12 1.85 -1.08
N CYS A 65 -1.04 1.92 -1.87
CA CYS A 65 -1.03 2.66 -3.13
C CYS A 65 -2.02 2.07 -4.14
N LEU A 66 -2.10 0.74 -4.23
CA LEU A 66 -3.05 0.05 -5.10
C LEU A 66 -4.50 0.26 -4.64
N GLY A 67 -4.77 0.22 -3.34
CA GLY A 67 -6.09 0.57 -2.79
C GLY A 67 -6.48 2.02 -3.08
N THR A 68 -5.52 2.95 -2.98
CA THR A 68 -5.73 4.36 -3.35
C THR A 68 -6.02 4.51 -4.84
N ARG A 69 -5.27 3.80 -5.69
CA ARG A 69 -5.52 3.75 -7.13
C ARG A 69 -6.91 3.22 -7.44
N ALA A 70 -7.35 2.14 -6.78
CA ALA A 70 -8.68 1.58 -6.98
C ALA A 70 -9.80 2.57 -6.58
N ALA A 71 -9.57 3.37 -5.53
CA ALA A 71 -10.49 4.46 -5.15
C ALA A 71 -10.51 5.59 -6.19
N VAL A 72 -9.34 5.95 -6.75
CA VAL A 72 -9.26 6.91 -7.87
C VAL A 72 -10.02 6.37 -9.07
N GLU A 73 -9.74 5.15 -9.53
CA GLU A 73 -10.43 4.51 -10.66
C GLU A 73 -11.96 4.49 -10.47
N ALA A 74 -12.43 4.22 -9.25
CA ALA A 74 -13.86 4.29 -8.93
C ALA A 74 -14.43 5.73 -9.02
N LEU A 75 -13.65 6.74 -8.64
CA LEU A 75 -14.00 8.14 -8.84
C LEU A 75 -14.08 8.47 -10.34
N GLU A 76 -13.06 8.12 -11.14
CA GLU A 76 -13.05 8.40 -12.59
C GLU A 76 -14.25 7.73 -13.28
N ALA A 77 -14.60 6.51 -12.89
CA ALA A 77 -15.76 5.81 -13.40
C ALA A 77 -17.08 6.53 -13.06
N ALA A 78 -17.14 7.23 -11.92
CA ALA A 78 -18.33 7.97 -11.48
C ALA A 78 -18.41 9.38 -12.08
N THR A 79 -17.28 10.05 -12.33
CA THR A 79 -17.21 11.43 -12.83
C THR A 79 -17.02 11.53 -14.33
N GLY A 80 -16.52 10.47 -14.97
CA GLY A 80 -16.16 10.43 -16.39
C GLY A 80 -14.78 11.01 -16.70
N GLU A 81 -14.02 11.47 -15.70
CA GLU A 81 -12.69 12.05 -15.87
C GLU A 81 -11.77 11.77 -14.67
N PRO A 82 -10.45 11.61 -14.90
CA PRO A 82 -9.47 11.42 -13.83
C PRO A 82 -9.24 12.72 -13.03
N PRO A 83 -8.84 12.62 -11.74
CA PRO A 83 -8.44 13.80 -10.99
C PRO A 83 -7.19 14.43 -11.61
N ALA A 84 -7.22 15.74 -11.84
CA ALA A 84 -6.09 16.47 -12.41
C ALA A 84 -4.87 16.53 -11.47
N VAL A 85 -5.11 16.45 -10.15
CA VAL A 85 -4.07 16.54 -9.11
C VAL A 85 -4.43 15.61 -7.95
N LEU A 86 -3.43 14.89 -7.43
CA LEU A 86 -3.51 14.19 -6.15
C LEU A 86 -2.73 14.98 -5.09
N LEU A 87 -3.39 15.35 -4.00
CA LEU A 87 -2.77 16.06 -2.88
C LEU A 87 -2.59 15.10 -1.70
N ALA A 88 -1.34 14.85 -1.33
CA ALA A 88 -1.00 14.02 -0.16
C ALA A 88 -0.78 14.90 1.08
N ALA A 89 -1.36 14.49 2.21
CA ALA A 89 -1.21 15.16 3.49
C ALA A 89 -1.18 14.15 4.65
N GLY A 90 -0.74 14.58 5.83
CA GLY A 90 -0.67 13.74 7.03
C GLY A 90 0.60 12.89 7.12
N GLY A 91 0.61 11.93 8.04
CA GLY A 91 1.83 11.18 8.41
C GLY A 91 2.50 10.42 7.27
N ALA A 92 1.73 9.99 6.26
CA ALA A 92 2.23 9.31 5.07
C ALA A 92 3.27 10.15 4.31
N THR A 93 3.14 11.48 4.34
CA THR A 93 4.06 12.37 3.61
C THR A 93 5.48 12.39 4.17
N ARG A 94 5.70 11.76 5.33
CA ARG A 94 7.02 11.60 5.94
C ARG A 94 7.82 10.43 5.35
N SER A 95 7.22 9.62 4.48
CA SER A 95 7.87 8.51 3.79
C SER A 95 8.13 8.88 2.32
N PRO A 96 9.37 9.24 1.95
CA PRO A 96 9.73 9.46 0.54
C PRO A 96 9.50 8.21 -0.31
N LEU A 97 9.64 7.02 0.31
CA LEU A 97 9.43 5.75 -0.38
C LEU A 97 7.96 5.53 -0.72
N TRP A 98 7.03 5.91 0.15
CA TRP A 98 5.61 5.82 -0.14
C TRP A 98 5.17 6.88 -1.17
N LEU A 99 5.77 8.07 -1.15
CA LEU A 99 5.38 9.17 -2.04
C LEU A 99 5.95 9.11 -3.48
N GLN A 100 6.85 8.18 -3.78
CA GLN A 100 7.49 8.06 -5.10
C GLN A 100 6.50 7.65 -6.19
#